data_AF-A0A821RP62-F1
#
_entry.id   AF-A0A821RP62-F1
#
_cell.length_a   1.000
_cell.length_b   1.000
_cell.length_c   1.000
_cell.angle_alpha   90.00
_cell.angle_beta   90.00
_cell.angle_gamma   90.00
#
_symmetry.space_group_name_H-M   'P 1'
#
loop_
_entity.id
_entity.type
_entity.pdbx_description
1 polymer ?
#
loop_
_entity_poly.entity_id
_entity_poly.type
_entity_poly.pdbx_seq_one_letter_code
_entity_poly.pdbx_strand_id
1 'polypeptide(L)' 'MPSNKYSSQLTQNKAYGTAQAMLYATGLTEPDMARAQVGIVSMWYDGNPCNMHLGRLADYVQASMRESIDRNNLV' A
#
# COMPACT_ATOMS: atom_id res chain seq x y z
N MET A 1 8.37 -16.81 -6.76
CA MET A 1 9.07 -15.77 -5.95
C MET A 1 8.04 -15.15 -5.01
N PRO A 2 8.42 -14.70 -3.81
CA PRO A 2 7.51 -14.00 -2.91
C PRO A 2 6.87 -12.79 -3.60
N SER A 3 5.60 -12.52 -3.34
CA SER A 3 4.87 -11.38 -3.93
C SER A 3 5.41 -10.02 -3.46
N ASN A 4 6.11 -9.98 -2.33
CA ASN A 4 6.61 -8.78 -1.66
C ASN A 4 8.12 -8.53 -1.87
N LYS A 5 8.66 -8.88 -3.04
CA LYS A 5 10.11 -8.83 -3.38
C LYS A 5 10.82 -7.54 -2.94
N TYR A 6 10.18 -6.38 -3.06
CA TYR A 6 10.79 -5.10 -2.69
C TYR A 6 10.44 -4.67 -1.26
N SER A 7 9.16 -4.75 -0.86
CA SER A 7 8.74 -4.34 0.48
C SER A 7 9.37 -5.18 1.58
N SER A 8 9.67 -6.46 1.31
CA SER A 8 10.37 -7.36 2.23
C SER A 8 11.70 -6.86 2.76
N GLN A 9 12.40 -6.00 2.00
CA GLN A 9 13.63 -5.37 2.47
C GLN A 9 13.42 -4.55 3.74
N LEU A 10 12.27 -3.88 3.86
CA LEU A 10 11.91 -3.09 5.04
C LEU A 10 11.08 -3.93 6.03
N THR A 11 10.18 -4.77 5.53
CA THR A 11 9.18 -5.43 6.38
C THR A 11 9.65 -6.74 7.03
N GLN A 12 10.73 -7.37 6.56
CA GLN A 12 11.27 -8.60 7.17
C GLN A 12 12.68 -8.45 7.78
N ASN A 13 13.48 -7.48 7.33
CA ASN A 13 14.85 -7.34 7.83
C ASN A 13 14.87 -6.60 9.18
N LYS A 14 15.31 -7.31 10.23
CA LYS A 14 15.38 -6.80 11.61
C LYS A 14 16.24 -5.54 11.77
N ALA A 15 17.16 -5.27 10.84
CA ALA A 15 17.95 -4.03 10.85
C ALA A 15 17.10 -2.77 10.64
N TYR A 16 15.90 -2.89 10.05
CA TYR A 16 15.00 -1.77 9.75
C TYR A 16 13.81 -1.66 10.71
N GLY A 17 14.02 -1.96 12.01
CA GLY A 17 12.97 -1.87 13.02
C GLY A 17 12.28 -0.50 13.12
N THR A 18 12.99 0.59 12.86
CA THR A 18 12.39 1.94 12.82
C THR A 18 11.47 2.15 11.63
N ALA A 19 11.83 1.63 10.45
CA ALA A 19 10.96 1.65 9.27
C ALA A 19 9.70 0.81 9.50
N GLN A 20 9.85 -0.36 10.16
CA GLN A 20 8.72 -1.21 10.55
C GLN A 20 7.80 -0.48 11.52
N ALA A 21 8.34 0.22 12.53
CA ALA A 21 7.55 1.03 13.47
C ALA A 21 6.75 2.13 12.75
N MET A 22 7.35 2.82 11.78
CA MET A 22 6.63 3.82 10.97
C MET A 22 5.51 3.18 10.13
N LEU A 23 5.76 1.99 9.56
CA LEU A 23 4.74 1.25 8.81
C LEU A 23 3.57 0.82 9.71
N TYR A 24 3.84 0.31 10.91
CA TYR A 24 2.80 0.02 11.91
C TYR A 24 1.99 1.26 12.28
N ALA A 25 2.64 2.42 12.43
CA ALA A 25 1.96 3.67 12.76
C ALA A 25 0.98 4.16 11.66
N THR A 26 1.12 3.67 10.42
CA THR A 26 0.15 3.93 9.33
C THR A 26 -1.10 3.03 9.40
N GLY A 27 -1.15 2.10 10.35
CA GLY A 27 -2.26 1.16 10.56
C GLY A 27 -2.06 -0.22 9.96
N LEU A 28 -0.87 -0.56 9.47
CA LEU A 28 -0.55 -1.94 9.05
C LEU A 28 -0.48 -2.87 10.27
N THR A 29 -0.88 -4.13 10.07
CA THR A 29 -0.77 -5.21 11.06
C THR A 29 0.40 -6.13 10.74
N GLU A 30 0.77 -7.02 11.66
CA GLU A 30 1.86 -7.98 11.41
C GLU A 30 1.62 -8.89 10.19
N PRO A 31 0.39 -9.42 9.94
CA PRO A 31 0.06 -10.06 8.68
C PRO A 31 0.28 -9.18 7.44
N ASP A 32 -0.01 -7.87 7.51
CA ASP A 32 0.18 -6.96 6.38
C ASP A 32 1.66 -6.79 6.01
N MET A 33 2.57 -6.97 6.96
CA MET A 33 4.02 -6.86 6.71
C MET A 33 4.54 -7.94 5.75
N ALA A 34 3.85 -9.08 5.67
CA ALA A 34 4.14 -10.14 4.71
C ALA A 34 3.57 -9.88 3.30
N ARG A 35 2.65 -8.92 3.15
CA ARG A 35 1.98 -8.62 1.88
C ARG A 35 2.85 -7.74 0.98
N ALA A 36 2.54 -7.79 -0.33
CA ALA A 36 3.13 -6.86 -1.28
C ALA A 36 2.60 -5.45 -1.02
N GLN A 37 3.50 -4.46 -0.89
CA GLN A 37 3.10 -3.06 -0.76
C GLN A 37 3.01 -2.43 -2.15
N VAL A 38 1.87 -1.81 -2.45
CA VAL A 38 1.58 -1.18 -3.75
C VAL A 38 1.41 0.32 -3.53
N GLY A 39 2.31 1.12 -4.11
CA GLY A 39 2.19 2.58 -4.11
C GLY A 39 1.18 3.04 -5.15
N ILE A 40 0.13 3.75 -4.73
CA ILE A 40 -0.86 4.37 -5.62
C ILE A 40 -0.49 5.83 -5.77
N VAL A 41 0.08 6.19 -6.94
CA VAL A 41 0.57 7.55 -7.21
C VAL A 41 -0.44 8.27 -8.09
N SER A 42 -1.03 9.35 -7.58
CA SER A 42 -2.00 10.19 -8.29
C SER A 42 -1.40 11.53 -8.64
N MET A 43 -1.60 11.99 -9.88
CA MET A 43 -1.22 13.34 -10.33
C MET A 43 -2.33 14.37 -10.10
N TRP A 44 -3.11 14.17 -9.04
CA TRP A 44 -4.23 15.03 -8.69
C TRP A 44 -3.78 16.43 -8.29
N TYR A 45 -4.47 17.43 -8.83
CA TYR A 45 -4.53 18.78 -8.30
C TYR A 45 -5.80 19.45 -8.86
N ASP A 46 -6.38 20.39 -8.11
CA ASP A 46 -7.69 20.99 -8.46
C ASP A 46 -7.60 22.12 -9.50
N GLY A 47 -6.40 22.48 -9.94
CA GLY A 47 -6.16 23.60 -10.86
C GLY A 47 -6.38 23.29 -12.34
N ASN A 48 -6.67 22.03 -12.72
CA ASN A 48 -7.03 21.70 -14.10
C ASN A 48 -8.10 20.59 -14.19
N PRO A 49 -8.90 20.58 -15.27
CA PRO A 49 -9.91 19.55 -15.49
C PRO A 49 -9.32 18.17 -15.79
N CYS A 50 -8.08 18.09 -16.29
CA CYS A 50 -7.42 16.83 -16.65
C CYS A 50 -7.09 15.96 -15.43
N ASN A 51 -6.85 16.58 -14.27
CA ASN A 51 -6.29 15.92 -13.10
C ASN A 51 -7.17 16.03 -11.85
N MET A 52 -8.11 16.96 -11.79
CA MET A 52 -8.97 17.17 -10.61
C MET A 52 -9.77 15.91 -10.21
N HIS A 53 -10.04 14.99 -11.13
CA HIS A 53 -10.75 13.74 -10.84
C HIS A 53 -9.82 12.59 -10.36
N LEU A 54 -8.50 12.74 -10.48
CA LEU A 54 -7.55 11.66 -10.19
C LEU A 54 -7.43 11.34 -8.70
N GLY A 55 -7.82 12.26 -7.80
CA GLY A 55 -7.86 12.01 -6.37
C GLY A 55 -8.89 10.92 -6.04
N ARG A 56 -10.13 11.10 -6.51
CA ARG A 56 -11.21 10.10 -6.35
C ARG A 56 -10.85 8.76 -6.99
N LEU A 57 -10.20 8.79 -8.16
CA LEU A 57 -9.76 7.55 -8.81
C LEU A 57 -8.74 6.79 -7.95
N ALA A 58 -7.82 7.50 -7.28
CA ALA A 58 -6.86 6.88 -6.38
C ALA A 58 -7.54 6.23 -5.16
N ASP A 59 -8.55 6.87 -4.59
CA ASP A 59 -9.34 6.31 -3.48
C ASP A 59 -10.06 5.01 -3.90
N TYR A 60 -10.66 4.98 -5.10
CA TYR A 60 -11.29 3.77 -5.65
C TYR A 60 -10.28 2.63 -5.84
N VAL A 61 -9.09 2.94 -6.37
CA VAL A 61 -8.03 1.93 -6.54
C VAL A 61 -7.58 1.42 -5.17
N GLN A 62 -7.42 2.29 -4.17
CA GLN A 62 -7.03 1.89 -2.82
C GLN A 62 -8.07 0.95 -2.17
N ALA A 63 -9.36 1.29 -2.27
CA ALA A 63 -10.45 0.45 -1.78
C ALA A 63 -10.45 -0.93 -2.48
N SER A 64 -10.33 -0.94 -3.81
CA SER A 64 -10.29 -2.19 -4.59
C SER A 64 -9.09 -3.08 -4.21
N MET A 65 -7.93 -2.49 -3.90
CA MET A 65 -6.77 -3.27 -3.47
C MET A 65 -7.03 -3.94 -2.12
N ARG A 66 -7.63 -3.23 -1.16
CA ARG A 66 -8.03 -3.80 0.14
C ARG A 66 -9.03 -4.93 -0.03
N GLU A 67 -10.09 -4.72 -0.80
CA GLU A 67 -11.10 -5.77 -1.05
C GLU A 67 -10.52 -7.00 -1.77
N SER A 68 -9.53 -6.82 -2.66
CA SER A 68 -8.92 -7.93 -3.38
C SER A 68 -8.20 -8.92 -2.45
N ILE A 69 -7.72 -8.43 -1.32
CA ILE A 69 -7.07 -9.23 -0.28
C ILE A 69 -8.11 -10.12 0.38
N ASP A 70 -9.26 -9.56 0.76
CA ASP A 70 -10.35 -10.27 1.44
C ASP A 70 -10.99 -11.33 0.54
N ARG A 71 -11.18 -11.02 -0.76
CA ARG A 71 -11.83 -11.94 -1.71
C ARG A 71 -10.98 -13.16 -2.08
N ASN A 72 -9.66 -13.02 -2.10
CA ASN A 72 -8.76 -14.07 -2.58
C ASN A 72 -8.15 -14.91 -1.45
N ASN A 73 -8.55 -14.69 -0.20
CA ASN A 73 -8.01 -15.39 0.97
C ASN A 73 -6.47 -15.35 1.01
N LEU A 74 -5.90 -14.22 0.55
CA LEU A 74 -4.46 -13.98 0.55
C LEU A 74 -4.05 -13.57 1.98
N VAL A 75 -4.00 -14.58 2.84
CA VAL A 75 -3.32 -14.54 4.14
C VAL A 75 -1.85 -14.85 3.93
#